data_AF-A0A8T7F9R7-F1
#
_entry.id   AF-A0A8T7F9R7-F1
#
_cell.length_a   1.000
_cell.length_b   1.000
_cell.length_c   1.000
_cell.angle_alpha   90.00
_cell.angle_beta   90.00
_cell.angle_gamma   90.00
#
_symmetry.space_group_name_H-M   'P 1'
#
loop_
_entity.id
_entity.type
_entity.pdbx_description
1 polymer ?
#
loop_
_entity_poly.entity_id
_entity_poly.type
_entity_poly.pdbx_seq_one_letter_code
_entity_poly.pdbx_strand_id
1 'polypeptide(L)'
;MTLYTPALQLVGISSETAAKVEVIALPVGRHLSLKAYGQTLVVLNGSAWVSFDGADFILRRGESVTLNTSPLTACVSAVGDKPVMMEVR
;
A
#
# COMPACT_ATOMS: atom_id res chain seq x y z
N MET A 1 20.91 -34.43 -46.13
CA MET A 1 19.60 -33.77 -46.33
C MET A 1 19.02 -33.55 -44.95
N THR A 2 19.29 -32.38 -44.38
CA THR A 2 19.14 -32.11 -42.94
C THR A 2 17.90 -31.24 -42.76
N LEU A 3 16.86 -31.76 -42.09
CA LEU A 3 15.64 -31.02 -41.79
C LEU A 3 15.78 -30.39 -40.40
N TYR A 4 15.93 -29.06 -40.37
CA TYR A 4 15.87 -28.23 -39.18
C TYR A 4 14.40 -28.08 -38.74
N THR A 5 14.08 -28.46 -37.51
CA THR A 5 12.77 -28.17 -36.90
C THR A 5 12.95 -27.01 -35.92
N PRO A 6 12.31 -25.85 -36.08
CA PRO A 6 12.40 -24.79 -35.09
C PRO A 6 11.57 -25.16 -33.85
N ALA A 7 12.21 -25.02 -32.68
CA ALA A 7 11.59 -25.17 -31.37
C ALA A 7 10.48 -24.13 -31.17
N LEU A 8 9.28 -24.59 -30.82
CA LEU A 8 8.20 -23.76 -30.30
C LEU A 8 8.63 -23.22 -28.93
N GLN A 9 9.02 -21.95 -28.90
CA GLN A 9 9.38 -21.23 -27.68
C GLN A 9 8.08 -20.85 -26.96
N LEU A 10 7.76 -21.55 -25.87
CA LEU A 10 6.68 -21.16 -24.97
C LEU A 10 7.05 -19.79 -24.38
N VAL A 11 6.30 -18.75 -24.76
CA VAL A 11 6.38 -17.45 -24.11
C VAL A 11 5.84 -17.64 -22.70
N GLY A 12 6.74 -17.68 -21.73
CA GLY A 12 6.39 -17.59 -20.32
C GLY A 12 5.61 -16.31 -20.11
N ILE A 13 4.32 -16.44 -19.81
CA ILE A 13 3.48 -15.33 -19.39
C ILE A 13 4.12 -14.83 -18.09
N SER A 14 4.74 -13.66 -18.16
CA SER A 14 5.27 -12.97 -16.98
C SER A 14 4.11 -12.82 -16.01
N SER A 15 4.19 -13.48 -14.86
CA SER A 15 3.28 -13.25 -13.74
C SER A 15 3.62 -11.88 -13.16
N GLU A 16 3.13 -10.81 -13.79
CA GLU A 16 3.03 -9.51 -13.14
C GLU A 16 2.11 -9.69 -11.94
N THR A 17 2.71 -9.86 -10.77
CA THR A 17 2.02 -9.87 -9.48
C THR A 17 1.28 -8.55 -9.36
N ALA A 18 -0.01 -8.54 -9.67
CA ALA A 18 -0.85 -7.36 -9.52
C ALA A 18 -0.74 -6.87 -8.07
N ALA A 19 -0.24 -5.64 -7.88
CA ALA A 19 -0.18 -5.03 -6.55
C ALA A 19 -1.60 -4.99 -5.97
N LYS A 20 -1.80 -5.65 -4.83
CA LYS A 20 -3.12 -5.71 -4.18
C LYS A 20 -3.44 -4.34 -3.61
N VAL A 21 -4.41 -3.65 -4.22
CA VAL A 21 -4.96 -2.40 -3.66
C VAL A 21 -6.09 -2.74 -2.69
N GLU A 22 -5.98 -2.26 -1.45
CA GLU A 22 -6.99 -2.43 -0.41
C GLU A 22 -7.51 -1.08 0.07
N VAL A 23 -8.82 -0.89 0.08
CA VAL A 23 -9.46 0.32 0.60
C VAL A 23 -9.92 0.06 2.03
N ILE A 24 -9.47 0.89 2.96
CA ILE A 24 -9.76 0.76 4.39
C ILE A 24 -10.48 2.02 4.87
N ALA A 25 -11.58 1.83 5.58
CA ALA A 25 -12.26 2.87 6.33
C ALA A 25 -11.94 2.73 7.82
N LEU A 26 -11.34 3.76 8.41
CA LEU A 26 -10.94 3.78 9.80
C LEU A 26 -11.77 4.82 10.58
N PRO A 27 -12.62 4.39 11.53
CA PRO A 27 -13.41 5.30 12.37
C PRO A 27 -12.54 6.17 13.30
N VAL A 28 -13.09 7.31 13.72
CA VAL A 28 -12.47 8.18 14.73
C VAL A 28 -12.26 7.42 16.04
N GLY A 29 -11.10 7.65 16.68
CA GLY A 29 -10.72 7.00 17.94
C GLY A 29 -10.27 5.54 17.80
N ARG A 30 -10.18 5.01 16.57
CA ARG A 30 -9.57 3.72 16.28
C ARG A 30 -8.23 3.92 15.58
N HIS A 31 -7.32 2.98 15.82
CA HIS A 31 -6.06 2.90 15.09
C HIS A 31 -5.98 1.58 14.33
N LEU A 32 -5.17 1.59 13.28
CA LEU A 32 -4.81 0.44 12.47
C LEU A 32 -3.29 0.26 12.51
N SER A 33 -2.85 -0.96 12.75
CA SER A 33 -1.45 -1.34 12.69
C SER A 33 -1.14 -2.03 11.36
N LEU A 34 -0.18 -1.49 10.62
CA LEU A 34 0.22 -1.99 9.30
C LEU A 34 1.69 -2.41 9.32
N LYS A 35 1.98 -3.63 8.88
CA LYS A 35 3.37 -4.06 8.67
C LYS A 35 3.93 -3.35 7.43
N ALA A 36 5.10 -2.73 7.53
CA ALA A 36 5.71 -1.99 6.44
C ALA A 36 6.53 -2.92 5.53
N TYR A 37 5.88 -3.42 4.48
CA TYR A 37 6.45 -4.28 3.43
C TYR A 37 6.65 -3.52 2.11
N GLY A 38 6.85 -2.21 2.16
CA GLY A 38 7.03 -1.38 0.96
C GLY A 38 5.72 -0.89 0.33
N GLN A 39 4.65 -0.73 1.12
CA GLN A 39 3.36 -0.22 0.63
C GLN A 39 3.27 1.31 0.66
N THR A 40 2.36 1.85 -0.13
CA THR A 40 1.98 3.27 -0.09
C THR A 40 0.57 3.44 0.46
N LEU A 41 0.42 4.38 1.40
CA LEU A 41 -0.87 4.80 1.93
C LEU A 41 -1.31 6.08 1.22
N VAL A 42 -2.53 6.11 0.70
CA VAL A 42 -3.12 7.30 0.06
C VAL A 42 -4.43 7.64 0.75
N VAL A 43 -4.59 8.87 1.22
CA VAL A 43 -5.84 9.31 1.87
C VAL A 43 -6.87 9.69 0.82
N LEU A 44 -7.96 8.94 0.73
CA LEU A 44 -9.06 9.22 -0.19
C LEU A 44 -10.05 10.24 0.37
N ASN A 45 -10.27 10.22 1.69
CA ASN A 45 -11.18 11.12 2.38
C ASN A 45 -10.80 11.26 3.86
N GLY A 46 -11.08 12.40 4.46
CA GLY A 46 -10.71 12.72 5.84
C GLY A 46 -9.22 13.06 5.97
N SER A 47 -8.68 12.83 7.18
CA SER A 47 -7.27 13.02 7.51
C SER A 47 -6.77 11.85 8.36
N ALA A 48 -5.54 11.41 8.11
CA ALA A 48 -4.86 10.38 8.88
C ALA A 48 -3.64 10.95 9.59
N TRP A 49 -3.40 10.51 10.82
CA TRP A 49 -2.09 10.54 11.44
C TRP A 49 -1.43 9.19 11.21
N VAL A 50 -0.20 9.21 10.72
CA VAL A 50 0.61 8.03 10.48
C VAL A 50 1.91 8.18 11.26
N SER A 51 2.20 7.22 12.14
CA SER A 51 3.46 7.12 12.85
C SER A 51 4.24 5.93 12.34
N PHE A 52 5.45 6.16 11.85
CA PHE A 52 6.31 5.12 11.29
C PHE A 52 7.79 5.51 11.41
N ASP A 53 8.61 4.57 11.85
CA ASP A 53 10.07 4.70 11.94
C ASP A 53 10.55 5.95 12.69
N GLY A 54 9.84 6.29 13.78
CA GLY A 54 10.13 7.47 14.61
C GLY A 54 9.68 8.80 14.00
N ALA A 55 9.02 8.78 12.84
CA ALA A 55 8.43 9.96 12.21
C ALA A 55 6.90 9.94 12.30
N ASP A 56 6.33 11.13 12.45
CA ASP A 56 4.88 11.36 12.46
C ASP A 56 4.47 12.22 11.26
N PHE A 57 3.42 11.78 10.58
CA PHE A 57 2.87 12.45 9.41
C PHE A 57 1.38 12.72 9.63
N ILE A 58 0.91 13.89 9.22
CA ILE A 58 -0.52 14.16 9.07
C ILE A 58 -0.81 14.23 7.58
N LEU A 59 -1.56 13.25 7.08
CA LEU A 59 -1.97 13.17 5.70
C LEU A 59 -3.42 13.63 5.56
N ARG A 60 -3.67 14.51 4.61
CA ARG A 60 -4.98 14.99 4.20
C ARG A 60 -5.42 14.30 2.92
N ARG A 61 -6.69 14.48 2.56
CA ARG A 61 -7.23 14.00 1.27
C ARG A 61 -6.31 14.31 0.09
N GLY A 62 -5.96 13.27 -0.66
CA GLY A 62 -5.10 13.32 -1.84
C GLY A 62 -3.61 13.17 -1.53
N GLU A 63 -3.20 13.25 -0.26
CA GLU A 63 -1.80 13.06 0.14
C GLU A 63 -1.50 11.59 0.38
N SER A 64 -0.22 11.25 0.27
CA SER A 64 0.27 9.88 0.41
C SER A 64 1.59 9.83 1.17
N VAL A 65 1.83 8.70 1.83
CA VAL A 65 3.14 8.34 2.39
C VAL A 65 3.52 6.94 1.96
N THR A 66 4.78 6.74 1.62
CA THR A 66 5.33 5.41 1.36
C THR A 66 5.97 4.88 2.62
N LEU A 67 5.51 3.71 3.07
CA LEU A 67 6.09 2.98 4.18
C LEU A 67 7.18 2.05 3.64
N ASN A 68 8.43 2.50 3.73
CA ASN A 68 9.58 1.68 3.32
C ASN A 68 9.61 0.34 4.07
N THR A 69 10.19 -0.68 3.45
CA THR A 69 10.33 -1.99 4.10
C THR A 69 11.07 -1.87 5.43
N SER A 70 10.41 -2.25 6.51
CA SER A 70 10.93 -2.16 7.87
C SER A 70 10.35 -3.29 8.74
N PRO A 71 11.11 -3.83 9.71
CA PRO A 71 10.55 -4.74 10.70
C PRO A 71 9.52 -4.05 11.63
N LEU A 72 9.48 -2.72 11.64
CA LEU A 72 8.55 -1.94 12.45
C LEU A 72 7.16 -1.86 11.82
N THR A 73 6.17 -1.69 12.68
CA THR A 73 4.77 -1.55 12.28
C THR A 73 4.42 -0.06 12.26
N ALA A 74 3.77 0.39 11.20
CA ALA A 74 3.18 1.72 11.15
C ALA A 74 1.86 1.74 11.93
N CYS A 75 1.63 2.81 12.66
CA CYS A 75 0.35 3.09 13.31
C CYS A 75 -0.37 4.16 12.51
N VAL A 76 -1.63 3.90 12.15
CA VAL A 76 -2.49 4.85 11.44
C VAL A 76 -3.72 5.12 12.28
N SER A 77 -4.09 6.39 12.45
CA SER A 77 -5.33 6.79 13.11
C SER A 77 -6.05 7.85 12.29
N ALA A 78 -7.38 7.85 12.33
CA ALA A 78 -8.16 8.99 11.86
C ALA A 78 -7.85 10.22 12.75
N VAL A 79 -7.78 11.40 12.14
CA VAL A 79 -7.61 12.69 12.81
C VAL A 79 -8.83 13.56 12.56
N GLY A 80 -9.36 14.16 13.62
CA GLY A 80 -10.53 15.03 13.57
C GLY A 80 -11.82 14.32 13.97
N ASP A 81 -12.93 14.75 13.39
CA ASP A 81 -14.30 14.36 13.74
C ASP A 81 -14.93 13.38 12.73
N LYS A 82 -14.22 13.04 11.66
CA LYS A 82 -14.71 12.17 10.57
C LYS A 82 -13.83 10.95 10.39
N PRO A 83 -14.41 9.79 9.99
CA PRO A 83 -13.62 8.64 9.58
C PRO A 83 -12.66 9.00 8.45
N VAL A 84 -11.50 8.33 8.42
CA VAL A 84 -10.58 8.41 7.28
C VAL A 84 -10.81 7.21 6.37
N MET A 85 -10.82 7.44 5.07
CA MET A 85 -10.74 6.37 4.07
C MET A 85 -9.39 6.46 3.38
N MET A 86 -8.70 5.33 3.27
CA MET A 86 -7.37 5.27 2.64
C MET A 86 -7.23 4.03 1.77
N GLU A 87 -6.40 4.16 0.76
CA GLU A 87 -5.89 3.04 -0.03
C GLU A 87 -4.54 2.60 0.48
N VAL A 88 -4.33 1.30 0.53
CA VAL A 88 -3.05 0.64 0.75
C VAL A 88 -2.69 -0.08 -0.53
N ARG A 89 -1.55 0.30 -1.13
CA ARG A 89 -1.07 -0.23 -2.42
C ARG A 89 0.33 -0.82 -2.29
#